data_AF-A0A5S3WEP4-F1
#
_entry.id   AF-A0A5S3WEP4-F1
#
_cell.length_a   1.000
_cell.length_b   1.000
_cell.length_c   1.000
_cell.angle_alpha   90.00
_cell.angle_beta   90.00
_cell.angle_gamma   90.00
#
_symmetry.space_group_name_H-M   'P 1'
#
loop_
_entity.id
_entity.type
_entity.pdbx_description
1 polymer ?
#
loop_
_entity_poly.entity_id
_entity_poly.type
_entity_poly.pdbx_seq_one_letter_code
_entity_poly.pdbx_strand_id
1 'polypeptide(L)' 'MFCWDITYLPSTVRGQFYYLYMLEDIYSRKIVGHEVHEQESGEHAANLLEQTLVRENAL' A
#
# COMPACT_ATOMS: atom_id res chain seq x y z
N MET A 1 0.27 7.39 13.84
CA MET A 1 -0.67 7.89 12.80
C MET A 1 -0.14 7.44 11.47
N PHE A 2 -0.97 6.80 10.64
CA PHE A 2 -0.53 6.28 9.34
C PHE A 2 -1.02 7.17 8.21
N CYS A 3 -0.16 7.33 7.20
CA CYS A 3 -0.50 7.91 5.91
C CYS A 3 -0.52 6.79 4.87
N TRP A 4 -1.41 6.89 3.89
CA TRP A 4 -1.51 5.95 2.79
C TRP A 4 -1.27 6.68 1.46
N ASP A 5 -0.64 6.00 0.52
CA ASP A 5 -0.38 6.49 -0.84
C ASP A 5 -0.60 5.35 -1.85
N ILE A 6 -1.04 5.71 -3.07
CA ILE A 6 -1.10 4.79 -4.21
C ILE A 6 -0.29 5.39 -5.35
N THR A 7 0.73 4.66 -5.77
CA THR A 7 1.63 5.06 -6.85
C THR A 7 1.58 4.06 -8.01
N TYR A 8 1.53 4.58 -9.23
CA TYR A 8 1.60 3.79 -10.46
C TYR A 8 3.03 3.35 -10.73
N LEU A 9 3.24 2.04 -10.86
CA LEU A 9 4.52 1.46 -11.24
C LEU A 9 4.53 1.09 -12.73
N PRO A 10 5.64 1.38 -13.44
CA PRO A 10 5.78 0.96 -14.83
C PRO A 10 5.90 -0.56 -14.91
N SER A 11 5.25 -1.16 -15.89
CA SER A 11 5.46 -2.57 -16.26
C SER A 11 6.36 -2.70 -17.48
N THR A 12 6.78 -3.93 -17.79
CA THR A 12 7.49 -4.26 -19.03
C THR A 12 6.60 -4.22 -20.27
N VAL A 13 5.27 -4.20 -20.10
CA VAL A 13 4.29 -4.22 -21.20
C VAL A 13 3.68 -2.83 -21.35
N ARG A 14 3.81 -2.24 -22.54
CA ARG A 14 3.27 -0.91 -22.81
C ARG A 14 1.75 -0.89 -22.62
N GLY A 15 1.28 0.04 -21.78
CA GLY A 15 -0.14 0.20 -21.47
C GLY A 15 -0.62 -0.63 -20.28
N GLN A 16 0.25 -1.41 -19.65
CA GLN A 16 -0.01 -2.05 -18.36
C GLN A 16 0.74 -1.32 -17.25
N PHE A 17 0.07 -1.12 -16.13
CA PHE A 17 0.61 -0.48 -14.94
C PHE A 17 0.29 -1.35 -13.74
N TYR A 18 1.17 -1.34 -12.74
CA TYR A 18 0.87 -1.91 -11.44
C TYR A 18 0.57 -0.79 -10.45
N TYR A 19 -0.21 -1.11 -9.44
CA TYR A 19 -0.64 -0.19 -8.40
C TYR A 19 0.07 -0.58 -7.11
N LEU A 20 1.01 0.26 -6.67
CA LEU A 20 1.66 0.12 -5.37
C LEU A 20 0.82 0.82 -4.33
N TYR A 21 0.24 0.04 -3.43
CA TYR A 21 -0.41 0.51 -2.21
C TYR A 21 0.63 0.55 -1.11
N MET A 22 0.78 1.69 -0.45
CA MET A 22 1.79 1.89 0.59
C MET A 22 1.18 2.56 1.82
N LEU A 23 1.58 2.09 3.00
CA LEU A 23 1.31 2.69 4.31
C LEU A 23 2.61 3.13 4.95
N GLU A 24 2.66 4.38 5.37
CA GLU A 24 3.82 5.02 5.99
C GLU A 24 3.44 5.57 7.38
N ASP A 25 4.32 5.39 8.36
CA ASP A 25 4.24 6.13 9.60
C ASP A 25 4.83 7.53 9.40
N ILE A 26 4.00 8.55 9.58
CA ILE A 26 4.36 9.96 9.33
C ILE A 26 5.49 10.47 10.23
N TYR A 27 5.69 9.88 11.41
CA TYR A 27 6.68 10.36 12.37
C TYR A 27 8.06 9.80 12.09
N SER A 28 8.13 8.52 11.72
CA SER A 28 9.39 7.82 11.45
C SER A 28 9.76 7.80 9.97
N ARG A 29 8.82 8.14 9.08
CA ARG A 29 8.92 7.95 7.61
C ARG A 29 9.16 6.50 7.21
N LYS A 30 8.84 5.56 8.10
CA LYS A 30 8.97 4.12 7.88
C LYS A 30 7.77 3.63 7.07
N ILE A 31 8.05 2.87 6.01
CA ILE A 31 7.02 2.08 5.32
C ILE A 31 6.64 0.91 6.22
N VAL A 32 5.40 0.92 6.71
CA VAL A 32 4.85 -0.09 7.64
C VAL A 32 4.08 -1.20 6.93
N GLY A 33 3.54 -0.92 5.74
CA GLY A 33 2.87 -1.89 4.89
C GLY A 33 2.98 -1.49 3.41
N HIS A 34 3.10 -2.48 2.52
CA HIS A 34 3.05 -2.23 1.08
C HIS A 34 2.59 -3.48 0.32
N GLU A 35 1.85 -3.29 -0.77
CA GLU A 35 1.43 -4.34 -1.70
C GLU A 35 1.35 -3.80 -3.12
N VAL A 36 1.59 -4.68 -4.11
CA VAL A 36 1.49 -4.35 -5.53
C VAL A 36 0.40 -5.19 -6.16
N HIS A 37 -0.53 -4.52 -6.85
CA HIS A 37 -1.65 -5.16 -7.52
C HIS A 37 -1.73 -4.76 -9.00
N GLU A 38 -2.29 -5.63 -9.84
CA GLU A 38 -2.50 -5.37 -11.27
C GLU A 38 -3.69 -4.46 -11.56
N GLN A 39 -4.60 -4.32 -10.59
CA GLN A 39 -5.85 -3.58 -10.71
C GLN A 39 -6.07 -2.72 -9.47
N GLU A 40 -6.73 -1.57 -9.67
CA GLU A 40 -7.14 -0.73 -8.56
C GLU A 40 -8.40 -1.31 -7.90
N SER A 41 -8.30 -1.64 -6.61
CA SER A 41 -9.45 -2.04 -5.79
C SER A 41 -9.31 -1.49 -4.37
N GLY A 42 -10.43 -0.98 -3.83
CA GLY A 42 -10.49 -0.52 -2.44
C GLY A 42 -10.34 -1.66 -1.41
N GLU A 43 -10.68 -2.89 -1.80
CA GLU A 43 -10.52 -4.06 -0.93
C GLU A 43 -9.04 -4.37 -0.65
N HIS A 44 -8.17 -4.16 -1.64
CA HIS A 44 -6.72 -4.30 -1.44
C HIS A 44 -6.20 -3.32 -0.38
N ALA A 45 -6.65 -2.07 -0.41
CA ALA A 45 -6.28 -1.08 0.59
C ALA A 45 -6.81 -1.43 1.99
N ALA A 46 -8.05 -1.90 2.09
CA ALA A 46 -8.65 -2.31 3.37
C ALA A 46 -7.90 -3.49 3.99
N ASN A 47 -7.66 -4.54 3.21
CA ASN A 47 -6.93 -5.73 3.67
C ASN A 47 -5.50 -5.38 4.11
N LEU A 48 -4.80 -4.58 3.32
CA LEU A 48 -3.44 -4.11 3.64
C LEU A 48 -3.43 -3.31 4.96
N LEU A 49 -4.43 -2.44 5.16
CA LEU A 49 -4.56 -1.67 6.40
C LEU A 49 -4.79 -2.58 7.61
N GLU A 50 -5.73 -3.51 7.53
CA GLU A 50 -6.02 -4.45 8.64
C GLU A 50 -4.79 -5.28 9.01
N GLN A 51 -4.08 -5.82 8.03
CA GLN A 51 -2.85 -6.59 8.25
C GLN A 51 -1.75 -5.73 8.87
N THR A 52 -1.61 -4.47 8.43
CA THR A 52 -0.62 -3.53 8.95
C THR A 52 -0.91 -3.14 10.40
N LEU A 53 -2.17 -2.90 10.74
CA LEU A 53 -2.59 -2.60 12.12
C LEU A 53 -2.26 -3.75 13.08
N VAL A 54 -2.54 -4.99 12.67
CA VAL A 54 -2.19 -6.19 13.45
C VAL A 54 -0.67 -6.28 13.64
N ARG A 55 0.10 -6.08 12.57
CA ARG A 55 1.57 -6.23 12.57
C ARG A 55 2.27 -5.18 13.43
N GLU A 56 1.85 -3.93 13.35
CA GLU A 56 2.43 -2.83 14.14
C GLU A 56 1.80 -2.74 15.55
N ASN A 57 0.95 -3.71 15.93
CA ASN A 57 0.28 -3.81 17.22
C ASN A 57 -0.49 -2.52 17.57
N ALA A 58 -1.22 -2.00 16.58
CA ALA A 58 -1.92 -0.72 16.60
C ALA A 58 -3.45 -0.90 16.56
N LEU A 59 -3.94 -2.04 17.06
CA LEU A 59 -5.36 -2.35 17.30
C LEU A 59 -5.83 -1.89 18.68
#